data_AF-A0A250KGQ6-F1
#
_entry.id   AF-A0A250KGQ6-F1
#
_cell.length_a   1.000
_cell.length_b   1.000
_cell.length_c   1.000
_cell.angle_alpha   90.00
_cell.angle_beta   90.00
_cell.angle_gamma   90.00
#
_symmetry.space_group_name_H-M   'P 1'
#
loop_
_entity.id
_entity.type
_entity.pdbx_description
1 polymer ?
#
loop_
_entity_poly.entity_id
_entity_poly.type
_entity_poly.pdbx_seq_one_letter_code
_entity_poly.pdbx_strand_id
1 'polypeptide(L)'
;MKHLLFLVLFVCSSCTEPNVNDMLGDDFRLYKYTPAWSLAKAVEDEDTTEISKQVLQMHISVDYRDPKYKQTLLMLATSTNKIESVKKLLELGADPNAHDDSTKYFGQSAVLLACRFTRPSSKILALLLKYGGDPNLIACGVQENGLGEIVPISGSSGIWSDKIDKIKKKPL
;
A
#
# COMPACT_ATOMS: atom_id res chain seq x y z
N MET A 1 46.53 40.61 15.34
CA MET A 1 45.91 39.54 16.14
C MET A 1 44.41 39.84 16.24
N LYS A 2 43.65 39.82 15.12
CA LYS A 2 42.84 38.70 14.61
C LYS A 2 42.15 37.86 15.71
N HIS A 3 41.29 38.50 16.51
CA HIS A 3 40.18 37.78 17.15
C HIS A 3 39.12 37.50 16.09
N LEU A 4 39.34 36.43 15.33
CA LEU A 4 38.32 35.81 14.48
C LEU A 4 37.40 35.03 15.44
N LEU A 5 36.41 35.73 16.00
CA LEU A 5 35.34 35.13 16.80
C LEU A 5 34.53 34.23 15.85
N PHE A 6 34.76 32.92 15.95
CA PHE A 6 34.09 31.88 15.18
C PHE A 6 32.63 31.81 15.61
N LEU A 7 31.77 32.60 14.95
CA LEU A 7 30.32 32.55 15.13
C LEU A 7 29.82 31.34 14.33
N VAL A 8 29.91 30.16 14.94
CA VAL A 8 29.26 28.94 14.43
C VAL A 8 27.76 29.16 14.55
N LEU A 9 27.15 29.66 13.46
CA LEU A 9 25.72 29.62 13.27
C LEU A 9 25.31 28.15 13.16
N PHE A 10 24.94 27.58 14.30
CA PHE A 10 24.21 26.33 14.39
C PHE A 10 22.82 26.58 13.81
N VAL A 11 22.71 26.53 12.48
CA VAL A 11 21.42 26.51 11.81
C VAL A 11 20.84 25.13 12.08
N CYS A 12 20.19 24.98 13.24
CA CYS A 12 19.18 23.96 13.43
C CYS A 12 18.08 24.28 12.40
N SER A 13 18.22 23.74 11.20
CA SER A 13 17.05 23.40 10.40
C SER A 13 16.28 22.40 11.24
N SER A 14 15.39 22.89 12.11
CA SER A 14 14.31 22.08 12.64
C SER A 14 13.48 21.67 11.44
N CYS A 15 13.89 20.58 10.79
CA CYS A 15 13.06 19.86 9.86
C CYS A 15 11.90 19.34 10.71
N THR A 16 10.82 20.11 10.78
CA THR A 16 9.56 19.64 11.35
C THR A 16 9.18 18.40 10.55
N GLU A 17 9.33 17.24 11.17
CA GLU A 17 8.97 15.99 10.51
C GLU A 17 7.49 16.05 10.15
N PRO A 18 7.09 15.68 8.92
CA PRO A 18 5.69 15.76 8.53
C PRO A 18 4.84 14.85 9.42
N ASN A 19 3.70 15.36 9.86
CA ASN A 19 2.76 14.59 10.66
C ASN A 19 2.11 13.51 9.78
N VAL A 20 2.12 12.25 10.24
CA VAL A 20 1.51 11.11 9.54
C VAL A 20 0.02 11.36 9.24
N ASN A 21 -0.67 12.13 10.09
CA ASN A 21 -2.08 12.48 9.90
C ASN A 21 -2.33 13.35 8.65
N ASP A 22 -1.33 14.06 8.16
CA ASP A 22 -1.44 14.92 6.98
C ASP A 22 -0.98 14.22 5.68
N MET A 23 -0.37 13.03 5.78
CA MET A 23 0.17 12.28 4.64
C MET A 23 -0.92 11.67 3.74
N LEU A 24 -0.60 11.54 2.45
CA LEU A 24 -1.40 10.81 1.46
C LEU A 24 -0.97 9.32 1.39
N GLY A 25 -1.80 8.48 0.77
CA GLY A 25 -1.64 7.02 0.69
C GLY A 25 -0.50 6.48 -0.18
N ASP A 26 0.34 7.35 -0.75
CA ASP A 26 1.52 6.98 -1.52
C ASP A 26 2.84 7.26 -0.78
N ASP A 27 2.77 7.60 0.51
CA ASP A 27 3.94 7.95 1.33
C ASP A 27 4.37 6.78 2.23
N PHE A 28 5.60 6.28 2.05
CA PHE A 28 6.15 5.19 2.86
C PHE A 28 6.27 5.54 4.36
N ARG A 29 6.30 6.83 4.72
CA ARG A 29 6.34 7.28 6.12
C ARG A 29 5.08 6.94 6.92
N LEU A 30 4.01 6.51 6.26
CA LEU A 30 2.85 5.89 6.93
C LEU A 30 3.25 4.70 7.82
N TYR A 31 4.40 4.07 7.54
CA TYR A 31 4.94 2.95 8.31
C TYR A 31 5.91 3.35 9.42
N LYS A 32 6.26 4.64 9.58
CA LYS A 32 7.39 5.12 10.40
C LYS A 32 7.40 4.61 11.85
N TYR A 33 6.22 4.45 12.43
CA TYR A 33 6.05 4.02 13.82
C TYR A 33 5.48 2.59 13.90
N THR A 34 5.82 1.75 12.94
CA THR A 34 5.39 0.35 12.87
C THR A 34 6.59 -0.60 12.83
N PRO A 35 6.41 -1.87 13.22
CA PRO A 35 7.45 -2.89 13.02
C PRO A 35 7.89 -3.07 11.57
N ALA A 36 7.05 -2.68 10.60
CA ALA A 36 7.35 -2.77 9.18
C ALA A 36 8.01 -1.50 8.61
N TRP A 37 8.44 -0.54 9.44
CA TRP A 37 9.12 0.68 8.96
C TRP A 37 10.37 0.38 8.14
N SER A 38 11.25 -0.49 8.64
CA SER A 38 12.47 -0.88 7.92
C SER A 38 12.16 -1.61 6.63
N LEU A 39 11.05 -2.37 6.58
CA LEU A 39 10.60 -3.06 5.38
C LEU A 39 10.06 -2.07 4.36
N ALA A 40 9.28 -1.08 4.82
CA ALA A 40 8.76 0.00 3.98
C ALA A 40 9.89 0.79 3.31
N LYS A 41 10.96 1.09 4.06
CA LYS A 41 12.15 1.74 3.48
C LYS A 41 12.86 0.87 2.45
N ALA A 42 13.03 -0.42 2.71
CA ALA A 42 13.60 -1.35 1.74
C ALA A 42 12.75 -1.45 0.45
N VAL A 43 11.43 -1.43 0.58
CA VAL A 43 10.48 -1.39 -0.55
C VAL A 43 10.59 -0.08 -1.33
N GLU A 44 10.69 1.06 -0.64
CA GLU A 44 10.88 2.38 -1.27
C GLU A 44 12.19 2.45 -2.06
N ASP A 45 13.25 1.86 -1.51
CA ASP A 45 14.61 1.90 -2.07
C ASP A 45 14.87 0.76 -3.08
N GLU A 46 13.88 -0.11 -3.32
CA GLU A 46 13.97 -1.33 -4.18
C GLU A 46 15.06 -2.33 -3.75
N ASP A 47 15.39 -2.37 -2.45
CA ASP A 47 16.34 -3.33 -1.90
C ASP A 47 15.69 -4.70 -1.70
N THR A 48 15.66 -5.48 -2.77
CA THR A 48 15.08 -6.85 -2.78
C THR A 48 15.75 -7.81 -1.81
N THR A 49 17.01 -7.57 -1.43
CA THR A 49 17.74 -8.42 -0.48
C THR A 49 17.22 -8.16 0.93
N GLU A 50 17.11 -6.89 1.31
CA GLU A 50 16.61 -6.50 2.63
C GLU A 50 15.11 -6.79 2.77
N ILE A 51 14.32 -6.65 1.71
CA ILE A 51 12.91 -7.11 1.68
C ILE A 51 12.83 -8.60 2.01
N SER A 52 13.63 -9.44 1.34
CA SER A 52 13.63 -10.89 1.55
C SER A 52 14.02 -11.25 2.99
N LYS A 53 15.08 -10.62 3.50
CA LYS A 53 15.59 -10.85 4.84
C LYS A 53 14.54 -10.51 5.89
N GLN A 54 13.91 -9.35 5.78
CA GLN A 54 12.91 -8.91 6.76
C GLN A 54 11.65 -9.79 6.76
N VAL A 55 11.15 -10.19 5.58
CA VAL A 55 9.98 -11.06 5.50
C VAL A 55 10.31 -12.49 5.95
N LEU A 56 11.42 -13.07 5.48
CA LEU A 56 11.72 -14.49 5.71
C LEU A 56 12.41 -14.77 7.05
N GLN A 57 13.30 -13.89 7.52
CA GLN A 57 14.10 -14.11 8.73
C GLN A 57 13.55 -13.37 9.94
N MET A 58 13.05 -12.14 9.74
CA MET A 58 12.44 -11.36 10.82
C MET A 58 10.94 -11.58 10.95
N HIS A 59 10.35 -12.39 10.04
CA HIS A 59 8.94 -12.76 10.03
C HIS A 59 7.98 -11.56 10.06
N ILE A 60 8.39 -10.44 9.47
CA ILE A 60 7.48 -9.32 9.22
C ILE A 60 6.50 -9.77 8.14
N SER A 61 5.20 -9.68 8.42
CA SER A 61 4.16 -10.03 7.46
C SER A 61 4.35 -9.25 6.15
N VAL A 62 4.36 -9.96 5.02
CA VAL A 62 4.48 -9.34 3.69
C VAL A 62 3.26 -8.45 3.36
N ASP A 63 2.09 -8.79 3.91
CA ASP A 63 0.84 -8.03 3.82
C ASP A 63 0.59 -7.16 5.06
N TYR A 64 1.65 -6.74 5.77
CA TYR A 64 1.51 -5.75 6.84
C TYR A 64 0.81 -4.50 6.30
N ARG A 65 -0.13 -3.97 7.08
CA ARG A 65 -0.97 -2.83 6.70
C ARG A 65 -0.59 -1.58 7.47
N ASP A 66 -0.51 -0.45 6.79
CA ASP A 66 -0.28 0.82 7.47
C ASP A 66 -1.45 1.15 8.43
N PRO A 67 -1.21 1.85 9.55
CA PRO A 67 -2.27 2.08 10.54
C PRO A 67 -3.40 3.00 10.06
N LYS A 68 -3.13 3.91 9.12
CA LYS A 68 -4.01 5.01 8.73
C LYS A 68 -4.94 4.63 7.58
N TYR A 69 -4.39 4.05 6.52
CA TYR A 69 -5.11 3.70 5.30
C TYR A 69 -5.25 2.20 5.10
N LYS A 70 -4.66 1.38 5.97
CA LYS A 70 -4.72 -0.08 5.88
C LYS A 70 -4.16 -0.63 4.56
N GLN A 71 -3.30 0.13 3.89
CA GLN A 71 -2.66 -0.26 2.64
C GLN A 71 -1.49 -1.19 2.92
N THR A 72 -1.25 -2.16 2.03
CA THR A 72 -0.07 -3.03 2.07
C THR A 72 1.11 -2.36 1.34
N LEU A 73 2.32 -2.86 1.59
CA LEU A 73 3.50 -2.39 0.85
C LEU A 73 3.44 -2.71 -0.64
N LEU A 74 2.71 -3.76 -1.05
CA LEU A 74 2.47 -4.04 -2.46
C LEU A 74 1.65 -2.93 -3.14
N MET A 75 0.67 -2.35 -2.43
CA MET A 75 -0.11 -1.20 -2.93
C MET A 75 0.76 0.05 -3.08
N LEU A 76 1.57 0.39 -2.08
CA LEU A 76 2.49 1.54 -2.15
C LEU A 76 3.54 1.35 -3.25
N ALA A 77 4.15 0.17 -3.35
CA ALA A 77 5.10 -0.16 -4.40
C ALA A 77 4.47 -0.04 -5.80
N THR A 78 3.21 -0.43 -5.94
CA THR A 78 2.44 -0.30 -7.19
C THR A 78 2.20 1.16 -7.54
N SER A 79 1.67 1.97 -6.61
CA SER A 79 1.34 3.39 -6.87
C SER A 79 2.58 4.26 -7.11
N THR A 80 3.72 3.88 -6.52
CA THR A 80 5.01 4.57 -6.66
C THR A 80 5.94 3.93 -7.71
N ASN A 81 5.43 2.96 -8.48
CA ASN A 81 6.10 2.32 -9.61
C ASN A 81 7.44 1.62 -9.28
N LYS A 82 7.51 0.97 -8.11
CA LYS A 82 8.67 0.19 -7.62
C LYS A 82 8.61 -1.24 -8.16
N ILE A 83 8.99 -1.41 -9.43
CA ILE A 83 8.78 -2.66 -10.18
C ILE A 83 9.50 -3.85 -9.52
N GLU A 84 10.74 -3.67 -9.08
CA GLU A 84 11.52 -4.76 -8.48
C GLU A 84 10.97 -5.13 -7.09
N SER A 85 10.55 -4.14 -6.31
CA SER A 85 9.84 -4.37 -5.05
C SER A 85 8.50 -5.07 -5.26
N VAL A 86 7.69 -4.66 -6.24
CA VAL A 86 6.41 -5.32 -6.58
C VAL A 86 6.68 -6.79 -6.88
N LYS A 87 7.61 -7.07 -7.79
CA LYS A 87 7.98 -8.44 -8.15
C LYS A 87 8.42 -9.22 -6.90
N LYS A 88 9.25 -8.61 -6.06
CA LYS A 88 9.80 -9.32 -4.90
C LYS A 88 8.75 -9.60 -3.83
N LEU A 89 7.88 -8.65 -3.53
CA LEU A 89 6.77 -8.85 -2.59
C LEU A 89 5.84 -9.96 -3.07
N LEU A 90 5.52 -10.01 -4.37
CA LEU A 90 4.73 -11.10 -4.97
C LEU A 90 5.42 -12.46 -4.88
N GLU A 91 6.72 -12.55 -5.15
CA GLU A 91 7.51 -13.78 -4.95
C GLU A 91 7.48 -14.27 -3.49
N LEU A 92 7.36 -13.35 -2.54
CA LEU A 92 7.26 -13.63 -1.11
C LEU A 92 5.81 -13.91 -0.65
N GLY A 93 4.85 -13.93 -1.59
CA GLY A 93 3.46 -14.30 -1.32
C GLY A 93 2.54 -13.14 -0.93
N ALA A 94 2.92 -11.89 -1.20
CA ALA A 94 2.00 -10.76 -1.05
C ALA A 94 0.74 -10.96 -1.90
N ASP A 95 -0.44 -10.73 -1.31
CA ASP A 95 -1.70 -10.90 -2.02
C ASP A 95 -2.00 -9.68 -2.93
N PRO A 96 -2.00 -9.84 -4.27
CA PRO A 96 -2.32 -8.75 -5.20
C PRO A 96 -3.77 -8.27 -5.12
N ASN A 97 -4.66 -9.09 -4.52
CA ASN A 97 -6.08 -8.82 -4.39
C ASN A 97 -6.46 -8.24 -3.03
N ALA A 98 -5.53 -8.21 -2.07
CA ALA A 98 -5.76 -7.59 -0.77
C ALA A 98 -6.23 -6.16 -0.97
N HIS A 99 -7.29 -5.79 -0.26
CA HIS A 99 -7.91 -4.47 -0.32
C HIS A 99 -7.60 -3.67 0.94
N ASP A 100 -7.42 -2.36 0.76
CA ASP A 100 -7.46 -1.43 1.87
C ASP A 100 -8.86 -1.45 2.52
N ASP A 101 -8.93 -1.19 3.81
CA ASP A 101 -10.20 -1.11 4.53
C ASP A 101 -10.36 0.32 5.09
N SER A 102 -10.14 1.29 4.20
CA SER A 102 -10.19 2.71 4.53
C SER A 102 -11.41 3.39 3.92
N THR A 103 -11.99 4.31 4.68
CA THR A 103 -13.05 5.20 4.19
C THR A 103 -12.55 6.22 3.16
N LYS A 104 -11.22 6.36 3.00
CA LYS A 104 -10.61 7.35 2.10
C LYS A 104 -10.27 6.78 0.73
N TYR A 105 -9.84 5.52 0.65
CA TYR A 105 -9.39 4.89 -0.60
C TYR A 105 -10.36 3.84 -1.14
N PHE A 106 -11.45 3.56 -0.41
CA PHE A 106 -12.60 2.84 -0.93
C PHE A 106 -12.29 1.40 -1.36
N GLY A 107 -11.37 0.71 -0.67
CA GLY A 107 -11.07 -0.69 -0.98
C GLY A 107 -10.23 -0.90 -2.23
N GLN A 108 -9.21 -0.06 -2.45
CA GLN A 108 -8.24 -0.34 -3.50
C GLN A 108 -7.41 -1.58 -3.17
N SER A 109 -7.05 -2.32 -4.22
CA SER A 109 -6.01 -3.34 -4.18
C SER A 109 -4.85 -2.95 -5.10
N ALA A 110 -3.75 -3.69 -5.08
CA ALA A 110 -2.63 -3.46 -5.99
C ALA A 110 -3.07 -3.56 -7.47
N VAL A 111 -3.90 -4.55 -7.82
CA VAL A 111 -4.43 -4.71 -9.19
C VAL A 111 -5.27 -3.50 -9.60
N LEU A 112 -6.14 -3.00 -8.73
CA LEU A 112 -6.98 -1.84 -9.03
C LEU A 112 -6.15 -0.56 -9.18
N LEU A 113 -5.15 -0.36 -8.32
CA LEU A 113 -4.25 0.80 -8.39
C LEU A 113 -3.47 0.83 -9.71
N ALA A 114 -2.98 -0.33 -10.18
CA ALA A 114 -2.25 -0.45 -11.43
C ALA A 114 -3.10 -0.07 -12.66
N CYS A 115 -4.42 -0.21 -12.59
CA CYS A 115 -5.35 0.15 -13.66
C CYS A 115 -5.87 1.59 -13.55
N ARG A 116 -6.00 2.10 -12.32
CA ARG A 116 -6.65 3.40 -12.04
C ARG A 116 -5.77 4.60 -12.39
N PHE A 117 -4.46 4.47 -12.18
CA PHE A 117 -3.52 5.57 -12.35
C PHE A 117 -2.70 5.42 -13.63
N THR A 118 -2.27 6.54 -14.21
CA THR A 118 -1.40 6.55 -15.39
C THR A 118 0.07 6.33 -15.05
N ARG A 119 0.43 6.42 -13.77
CA ARG A 119 1.83 6.31 -13.29
C ARG A 119 2.35 4.88 -13.25
N PRO A 120 1.61 3.88 -12.72
CA PRO A 120 2.12 2.51 -12.68
C PRO A 120 2.39 1.98 -14.09
N SER A 121 3.56 1.38 -14.28
CA SER A 121 3.92 0.74 -15.53
C SER A 121 2.98 -0.43 -15.84
N SER A 122 2.63 -0.64 -17.11
CA SER A 122 1.93 -1.85 -17.56
C SER A 122 2.64 -3.14 -17.17
N LYS A 123 3.96 -3.09 -16.93
CA LYS A 123 4.75 -4.21 -16.38
C LYS A 123 4.27 -4.62 -14.98
N ILE A 124 3.89 -3.67 -14.13
CA ILE A 124 3.37 -3.95 -12.80
C ILE A 124 2.04 -4.69 -12.89
N LEU A 125 1.12 -4.24 -13.76
CA LEU A 125 -0.13 -4.97 -13.99
C LEU A 125 0.14 -6.40 -14.48
N ALA A 126 1.07 -6.58 -15.43
CA ALA A 126 1.45 -7.90 -15.91
C ALA A 126 2.01 -8.80 -14.78
N LEU A 127 2.83 -8.25 -13.87
CA LEU A 127 3.32 -8.98 -12.70
C LEU A 127 2.18 -9.35 -11.75
N LEU A 128 1.30 -8.41 -11.40
CA LEU A 128 0.18 -8.66 -10.49
C LEU A 128 -0.72 -9.77 -11.03
N LEU A 129 -1.09 -9.73 -12.32
CA LEU A 129 -1.88 -10.79 -12.97
C LEU A 129 -1.14 -12.13 -13.00
N LYS A 130 0.17 -12.13 -13.28
CA LYS A 130 0.99 -13.35 -13.29
C LYS A 130 0.99 -14.06 -11.93
N TYR A 131 0.93 -13.31 -10.83
CA TYR A 131 0.93 -13.83 -9.47
C TYR A 131 -0.49 -13.92 -8.86
N GLY A 132 -1.52 -14.07 -9.70
CA GLY A 132 -2.88 -14.38 -9.24
C GLY A 132 -3.77 -13.16 -8.97
N GLY A 133 -3.38 -11.98 -9.44
CA GLY A 133 -4.26 -10.81 -9.46
C GLY A 133 -5.51 -11.07 -10.29
N ASP A 134 -6.68 -10.82 -9.71
CA ASP A 134 -7.97 -11.02 -10.36
C ASP A 134 -8.29 -9.83 -11.29
N PRO A 135 -8.33 -10.03 -12.63
CA PRO A 135 -8.65 -8.97 -13.57
C PRO A 135 -10.11 -8.47 -13.47
N ASN A 136 -10.98 -9.22 -12.77
CA ASN A 136 -12.38 -8.87 -12.54
C ASN A 136 -12.63 -8.38 -11.12
N LEU A 137 -11.57 -8.08 -10.35
CA LEU A 137 -11.71 -7.63 -8.98
C LEU A 137 -12.53 -6.33 -8.93
N ILE A 138 -13.44 -6.28 -7.97
CA ILE A 138 -14.25 -5.10 -7.69
C ILE A 138 -13.78 -4.54 -6.34
N ALA A 139 -13.68 -3.22 -6.24
CA ALA A 139 -13.35 -2.56 -4.99
C ALA A 139 -14.40 -2.90 -3.91
N CYS A 140 -13.97 -3.43 -2.78
CA CYS A 140 -14.82 -3.81 -1.66
C CYS A 140 -14.33 -3.16 -0.36
N GLY A 141 -14.54 -1.84 -0.27
CA GLY A 141 -14.18 -1.06 0.91
C GLY A 141 -15.38 -0.62 1.73
N VAL A 142 -15.09 0.20 2.73
CA VAL A 142 -16.04 0.88 3.59
C VAL A 142 -16.10 2.38 3.30
N GLN A 143 -17.16 3.03 3.74
CA GLN A 143 -17.34 4.47 3.69
C GLN A 143 -18.01 4.96 4.98
N GLU A 144 -17.81 6.21 5.34
CA GLU A 144 -18.55 6.84 6.44
C GLU A 144 -19.86 7.41 5.91
N ASN A 145 -21.00 7.04 6.51
CA ASN A 145 -22.29 7.60 6.14
C ASN A 145 -22.52 8.97 6.81
N GLY A 146 -23.61 9.66 6.45
CA GLY A 146 -23.95 10.97 7.04
C GLY A 146 -24.26 10.95 8.55
N LEU A 147 -24.24 9.78 9.20
CA LEU A 147 -24.44 9.58 10.64
C LEU A 147 -23.11 9.27 11.37
N GLY A 148 -21.98 9.23 10.65
CA GLY A 148 -20.68 8.88 11.22
C GLY A 148 -20.44 7.37 11.38
N GLU A 149 -21.29 6.53 10.80
CA GLU A 149 -21.15 5.07 10.86
C GLU A 149 -20.31 4.58 9.67
N ILE A 150 -19.44 3.61 9.93
CA ILE A 150 -18.67 2.92 8.88
C ILE A 150 -19.56 1.83 8.27
N VAL A 151 -19.89 1.98 7.00
CA VAL A 151 -20.74 1.06 6.23
C VAL A 151 -20.03 0.55 4.97
N PRO A 152 -20.36 -0.63 4.44
CA PRO A 152 -19.84 -1.07 3.14
C PRO A 152 -20.22 -0.07 2.05
N ILE A 153 -19.34 0.12 1.06
CA ILE A 153 -19.67 0.93 -0.13
C ILE A 153 -20.89 0.32 -0.81
N SER A 154 -21.81 1.16 -1.29
CA SER A 154 -23.15 0.77 -1.80
C SER A 154 -23.16 -0.14 -3.03
N GLY A 155 -22.00 -0.50 -3.59
CA GLY A 155 -21.83 -1.56 -4.61
C GLY A 155 -21.48 -2.94 -4.03
N SER A 156 -21.00 -3.00 -2.79
CA SER A 156 -20.64 -4.20 -2.04
C SER A 156 -21.85 -4.83 -1.34
N SER A 157 -22.93 -4.06 -1.17
CA SER A 157 -24.15 -4.50 -0.50
C SER A 157 -25.03 -5.35 -1.41
N GLY A 158 -24.85 -6.67 -1.32
CA GLY A 158 -25.88 -7.70 -1.55
C GLY A 158 -26.33 -8.00 -2.98
N ILE A 159 -26.46 -7.01 -3.86
CA ILE A 159 -27.11 -7.21 -5.18
C ILE A 159 -26.17 -7.94 -6.17
N TRP A 160 -24.85 -7.75 -6.06
CA TRP A 160 -23.87 -8.39 -6.93
C TRP A 160 -23.26 -9.67 -6.33
N SER A 161 -23.10 -9.75 -5.01
CA SER A 161 -22.64 -10.97 -4.32
C SER A 161 -23.61 -12.14 -4.58
N ASP A 162 -24.91 -11.91 -4.48
CA ASP A 162 -25.94 -12.92 -4.76
C ASP A 162 -25.95 -13.35 -6.24
N LYS A 163 -25.53 -12.46 -7.14
CA LYS A 163 -25.49 -12.71 -8.59
C LYS A 163 -24.25 -13.53 -8.97
N ILE A 164 -23.08 -13.24 -8.37
CA ILE A 164 -21.85 -14.01 -8.60
C ILE A 164 -21.92 -15.39 -7.95
N ASP A 165 -22.50 -15.52 -6.75
CA ASP A 165 -22.72 -16.84 -6.13
C ASP A 165 -23.68 -17.72 -6.95
N LYS A 166 -24.65 -17.13 -7.65
CA LYS A 166 -25.50 -17.83 -8.63
C LYS A 166 -24.75 -18.23 -9.91
N ILE A 167 -23.75 -17.45 -10.33
CA ILE A 167 -22.94 -17.75 -11.53
C ILE A 167 -21.92 -18.86 -11.21
N LYS A 168 -21.27 -18.82 -10.03
CA LYS A 168 -20.31 -19.83 -9.59
C LYS A 168 -20.93 -21.20 -9.24
N LYS A 169 -22.25 -21.25 -8.99
CA LYS A 169 -22.98 -22.49 -8.67
C LYS A 169 -23.64 -23.18 -9.87
N LYS A 170 -23.47 -22.67 -11.10
CA LYS A 170 -23.87 -23.42 -12.30
C LYS A 170 -22.76 -24.44 -12.64
N PRO A 171 -23.04 -25.75 -12.66
CA PRO A 171 -22.12 -26.68 -13.28
C PRO A 171 -22.07 -26.39 -14.79
N LEU A 172 -20.92 -26.67 -15.39
CA LEU A 172 -20.69 -26.65 -16.84
C LEU A 172 -21.76 -27.45 -17.60
#